data_AF-A0A7J4T7Y8-F1
#
_entry.id   AF-A0A7J4T7Y8-F1
#
_cell.length_a   1.000
_cell.length_b   1.000
_cell.length_c   1.000
_cell.angle_alpha   90.00
_cell.angle_beta   90.00
_cell.angle_gamma   90.00
#
_symmetry.space_group_name_H-M   'P 1'
#
loop_
_entity.id
_entity.type
_entity.pdbx_description
1 polymer ?
#
loop_
_entity_poly.entity_id
_entity_poly.type
_entity_poly.pdbx_seq_one_letter_code
_entity_poly.pdbx_strand_id
1 'polypeptide(L)'
;MGETLGRRKNKSKQPPLPPPPMPGLPPPPGTPPLPSPPGETVAMPPLPTPPLPQTSAPAPSAESPLPTPPLPNPAPPAATEVEDQKSGEEYSGLYAKRSGKSLQQIYGHIDRLGSGEVGSLLERYADRFGHELDRDIIVMRKDERSEKLAELRDAPTVELVEDSSTPEISDDENDALRDELTLVENELRKLKAQYQSAKNDGDKETLRSMRPHLESLMAERKEIKSILSGETSIDDAVAAKSSPIEQTVSTAETAEDSELFTKFVGIVDELLGNHLPEDILSTFMESNDFETYRDVASNPQSSSKEERTAFFAIVDSQLGNMPDSAISNFLQSEQFATYEQIGELYS
;
A
#
# COMPACT_ATOMS: atom_id res chain seq x y z
N MET A 1 -74.34 -48.69 -1.95
CA MET A 1 -74.13 -49.13 -0.55
C MET A 1 -73.20 -48.13 0.11
N GLY A 2 -73.61 -47.57 1.26
CA GLY A 2 -72.82 -46.74 2.21
C GLY A 2 -72.42 -45.35 1.70
N GLU A 3 -72.97 -44.23 2.19
CA GLU A 3 -72.70 -43.57 3.50
C GLU A 3 -71.21 -43.23 3.71
N THR A 4 -70.73 -42.12 4.27
CA THR A 4 -71.15 -40.74 4.61
C THR A 4 -69.92 -40.14 5.33
N LEU A 5 -69.79 -38.80 5.38
CA LEU A 5 -69.04 -38.00 6.38
C LEU A 5 -67.49 -38.16 6.32
N GLY A 6 -66.66 -37.14 6.09
CA GLY A 6 -66.76 -35.73 6.46
C GLY A 6 -65.82 -35.45 7.65
N ARG A 7 -64.74 -34.68 7.44
CA ARG A 7 -64.31 -33.61 8.36
C ARG A 7 -63.16 -32.77 7.80
N ARG A 8 -63.40 -31.46 7.90
CA ARG A 8 -62.52 -30.32 7.59
C ARG A 8 -61.43 -30.16 8.64
N LYS A 9 -60.28 -29.57 8.27
CA LYS A 9 -59.68 -28.49 9.08
C LYS A 9 -58.72 -27.60 8.28
N ASN A 10 -59.16 -26.37 8.02
CA ASN A 10 -58.31 -25.21 7.72
C ASN A 10 -57.83 -24.58 9.04
N LYS A 11 -56.53 -24.28 9.14
CA LYS A 11 -55.86 -23.19 9.91
C LYS A 11 -54.38 -23.60 10.00
N SER A 12 -53.36 -22.74 9.88
CA SER A 12 -53.27 -21.30 10.05
C SER A 12 -51.94 -20.82 9.48
N LYS A 13 -51.93 -19.61 8.94
CA LYS A 13 -50.77 -18.80 8.61
C LYS A 13 -49.81 -18.76 9.82
N GLN A 14 -48.54 -19.11 9.62
CA GLN A 14 -47.48 -18.74 10.56
C GLN A 14 -47.06 -17.28 10.32
N PRO A 15 -46.74 -16.52 11.39
CA PRO A 15 -46.23 -15.17 11.28
C PRO A 15 -44.79 -15.15 10.75
N PRO A 16 -44.32 -14.02 10.18
CA PRO A 16 -42.95 -13.90 9.70
C PRO A 16 -41.96 -13.94 10.88
N LEU A 17 -40.82 -14.59 10.64
CA LEU A 17 -39.68 -14.65 11.57
C LEU A 17 -39.07 -13.25 11.78
N PRO A 18 -38.55 -12.93 12.98
CA PRO A 18 -37.89 -11.65 13.24
C PRO A 18 -36.54 -11.55 12.50
N PRO A 19 -36.12 -10.33 12.12
CA PRO A 19 -34.80 -10.13 11.52
C PRO A 19 -33.66 -10.41 12.52
N PRO A 20 -32.47 -10.81 12.04
CA PRO A 20 -31.30 -11.08 12.87
C PRO A 20 -30.77 -9.81 13.57
N PRO A 21 -30.08 -9.95 14.72
CA PRO A 21 -29.56 -8.82 15.48
C PRO A 21 -28.45 -8.11 14.70
N MET A 22 -28.54 -6.78 14.59
CA MET A 22 -27.50 -5.95 13.99
C MET A 22 -26.24 -5.93 14.88
N PRO A 23 -25.03 -5.93 14.29
CA PRO A 23 -23.78 -5.68 14.99
C PRO A 23 -23.78 -4.30 15.67
N GLY A 24 -23.24 -4.25 16.89
CA GLY A 24 -23.34 -3.12 17.82
C GLY A 24 -22.85 -1.78 17.25
N LEU A 25 -23.74 -0.79 17.33
CA LEU A 25 -23.38 0.63 17.29
C LEU A 25 -22.66 1.02 18.60
N PRO A 26 -21.58 1.82 18.54
CA PRO A 26 -20.97 2.39 19.73
C PRO A 26 -21.88 3.47 20.36
N PRO A 27 -21.93 3.60 21.70
CA PRO A 27 -22.65 4.68 22.35
C PRO A 27 -21.91 6.04 22.20
N PRO A 28 -22.65 7.17 22.18
CA PRO A 28 -22.12 8.52 21.98
C PRO A 28 -21.41 9.12 23.21
N PRO A 29 -20.60 10.20 23.02
CA PRO A 29 -19.75 10.82 24.04
C PRO A 29 -20.44 11.97 24.81
N GLY A 30 -19.96 12.24 26.03
CA GLY A 30 -20.30 13.39 26.88
C GLY A 30 -20.93 12.94 28.22
N THR A 31 -20.52 13.37 29.42
CA THR A 31 -19.99 14.65 29.92
C THR A 31 -19.28 14.41 31.30
N PRO A 32 -18.51 15.38 31.85
CA PRO A 32 -17.45 15.14 32.83
C PRO A 32 -17.89 15.29 34.29
N PRO A 33 -17.08 14.82 35.27
CA PRO A 33 -17.11 15.34 36.63
C PRO A 33 -15.98 16.38 36.87
N LEU A 34 -16.37 17.52 37.44
CA LEU A 34 -15.54 18.64 37.94
C LEU A 34 -14.79 18.27 39.26
N PRO A 35 -13.92 19.12 39.84
CA PRO A 35 -12.63 18.72 40.39
C PRO A 35 -12.58 18.86 41.94
N SER A 36 -11.47 18.46 42.55
CA SER A 36 -11.06 18.98 43.87
C SER A 36 -9.52 19.09 43.95
N PRO A 37 -8.96 20.11 44.62
CA PRO A 37 -7.58 20.58 44.39
C PRO A 37 -6.64 20.19 45.58
N PRO A 38 -5.44 20.79 45.75
CA PRO A 38 -4.15 20.12 45.55
C PRO A 38 -3.38 19.88 46.86
N GLY A 39 -2.44 18.94 46.84
CA GLY A 39 -1.51 18.72 47.95
C GLY A 39 -0.23 18.04 47.47
N GLU A 40 0.86 18.81 47.52
CA GLU A 40 2.25 18.44 47.28
C GLU A 40 2.65 17.07 47.85
N THR A 41 3.45 16.31 47.11
CA THR A 41 4.84 16.01 47.50
C THR A 41 5.54 15.30 46.35
N VAL A 42 6.64 15.94 45.93
CA VAL A 42 7.62 15.43 44.97
C VAL A 42 8.38 14.27 45.62
N ALA A 43 8.43 13.12 44.95
CA ALA A 43 9.42 12.07 45.27
C ALA A 43 9.88 11.39 43.98
N MET A 44 11.05 11.81 43.53
CA MET A 44 11.82 11.20 42.44
C MET A 44 12.23 9.76 42.80
N PRO A 45 12.17 8.79 41.87
CA PRO A 45 12.94 7.55 42.01
C PRO A 45 14.39 7.77 41.54
N PRO A 46 15.41 7.28 42.27
CA PRO A 46 16.81 7.43 41.87
C PRO A 46 17.24 6.42 40.80
N LEU A 47 18.17 6.91 39.97
CA LEU A 47 18.88 6.27 38.86
C LEU A 47 19.82 5.14 39.33
N PRO A 48 19.92 4.00 38.63
CA PRO A 48 21.00 3.04 38.86
C PRO A 48 22.27 3.43 38.08
N THR A 49 23.39 3.44 38.80
CA THR A 49 24.76 3.67 38.32
C THR A 49 25.39 2.41 37.67
N PRO A 50 26.44 2.57 36.85
CA PRO A 50 26.97 1.54 35.94
C PRO A 50 28.09 0.68 36.57
N PRO A 51 28.45 -0.46 35.95
CA PRO A 51 29.79 -1.02 36.10
C PRO A 51 30.55 -1.09 34.75
N LEU A 52 31.78 -0.59 34.76
CA LEU A 52 32.90 -0.94 33.86
C LEU A 52 34.12 -1.20 34.76
N PRO A 53 35.26 -1.75 34.28
CA PRO A 53 35.50 -2.80 33.29
C PRO A 53 36.40 -3.91 33.87
N GLN A 54 36.44 -5.12 33.29
CA GLN A 54 37.61 -6.01 33.44
C GLN A 54 38.00 -6.61 32.10
N THR A 55 39.24 -6.31 31.73
CA THR A 55 40.01 -6.78 30.58
C THR A 55 40.49 -8.20 30.81
N SER A 56 40.43 -9.07 29.79
CA SER A 56 41.55 -9.92 29.33
C SER A 56 41.10 -10.83 28.19
N ALA A 57 41.66 -10.61 26.99
CA ALA A 57 41.91 -11.66 26.00
C ALA A 57 43.22 -12.38 26.39
N PRO A 58 43.48 -13.64 25.99
CA PRO A 58 43.76 -13.95 24.58
C PRO A 58 43.21 -15.31 24.06
N ALA A 59 43.06 -15.40 22.74
CA ALA A 59 42.98 -16.64 21.94
C ALA A 59 44.37 -17.33 21.85
N PRO A 60 44.61 -18.45 21.10
CA PRO A 60 43.71 -19.30 20.30
C PRO A 60 43.91 -20.84 20.50
N SER A 61 43.01 -21.69 20.00
CA SER A 61 43.31 -22.91 19.20
C SER A 61 42.10 -23.85 18.98
N ALA A 62 41.91 -24.20 17.70
CA ALA A 62 41.59 -25.51 17.11
C ALA A 62 40.25 -26.26 17.36
N GLU A 63 39.56 -26.47 16.23
CA GLU A 63 38.90 -27.70 15.73
C GLU A 63 37.62 -28.29 16.38
N SER A 64 36.52 -28.23 15.59
CA SER A 64 35.40 -29.16 15.28
C SER A 64 35.13 -30.46 16.10
N PRO A 65 33.94 -31.15 16.00
CA PRO A 65 32.69 -30.90 15.25
C PRO A 65 31.36 -31.06 16.06
N LEU A 66 30.23 -30.79 15.39
CA LEU A 66 28.80 -30.95 15.75
C LEU A 66 28.39 -32.29 16.42
N PRO A 67 27.35 -32.29 17.30
CA PRO A 67 26.55 -33.48 17.59
C PRO A 67 25.13 -33.41 16.98
N THR A 68 24.72 -34.50 16.34
CA THR A 68 23.36 -34.81 15.88
C THR A 68 22.51 -35.45 16.99
N PRO A 69 21.18 -35.21 17.04
CA PRO A 69 20.27 -35.87 17.99
C PRO A 69 19.76 -37.25 17.49
N PRO A 70 19.41 -38.20 18.38
CA PRO A 70 19.02 -39.56 18.00
C PRO A 70 17.51 -39.75 17.75
N LEU A 71 17.19 -40.69 16.87
CA LEU A 71 15.84 -41.17 16.51
C LEU A 71 15.35 -42.28 17.49
N PRO A 72 14.06 -42.34 17.87
CA PRO A 72 13.49 -43.45 18.62
C PRO A 72 12.91 -44.58 17.75
N ASN A 73 13.06 -45.82 18.22
CA ASN A 73 12.64 -47.09 17.60
C ASN A 73 11.19 -47.47 17.99
N PRO A 74 10.38 -48.17 17.15
CA PRO A 74 8.99 -48.50 17.46
C PRO A 74 8.82 -49.92 18.04
N ALA A 75 7.81 -50.09 18.91
CA ALA A 75 7.29 -51.40 19.37
C ALA A 75 5.78 -51.49 19.06
N PRO A 76 5.23 -52.68 18.77
CA PRO A 76 3.85 -52.84 18.26
C PRO A 76 2.79 -52.90 19.39
N PRO A 77 1.55 -52.40 19.18
CA PRO A 77 0.49 -52.51 20.18
C PRO A 77 -0.34 -53.79 20.04
N ALA A 78 -0.78 -54.31 21.18
CA ALA A 78 -1.68 -55.43 21.35
C ALA A 78 -3.13 -55.08 20.99
N ALA A 79 -3.85 -56.07 20.48
CA ALA A 79 -5.27 -56.02 20.15
C ALA A 79 -6.15 -56.01 21.41
N THR A 80 -7.18 -55.18 21.41
CA THR A 80 -8.31 -55.27 22.35
C THR A 80 -9.60 -55.24 21.52
N GLU A 81 -10.36 -56.33 21.61
CA GLU A 81 -11.74 -56.42 21.12
C GLU A 81 -12.65 -55.49 21.95
N VAL A 82 -13.51 -54.73 21.28
CA VAL A 82 -14.66 -54.06 21.91
C VAL A 82 -15.90 -54.30 21.05
N GLU A 83 -16.89 -54.95 21.68
CA GLU A 83 -18.22 -55.20 21.14
C GLU A 83 -19.05 -53.91 21.01
N ASP A 84 -20.02 -54.04 20.11
CA ASP A 84 -20.97 -53.12 19.52
C ASP A 84 -21.96 -52.49 20.53
N GLN A 85 -22.30 -51.21 20.31
CA GLN A 85 -23.66 -50.61 20.37
C GLN A 85 -23.60 -49.10 20.67
N LYS A 86 -23.45 -48.26 19.61
CA LYS A 86 -23.95 -46.86 19.49
C LYS A 86 -23.59 -46.17 18.16
N SER A 87 -23.58 -46.87 17.03
CA SER A 87 -23.00 -46.35 15.78
C SER A 87 -23.93 -45.48 14.90
N GLY A 88 -25.20 -45.30 15.25
CA GLY A 88 -26.16 -44.58 14.38
C GLY A 88 -25.90 -43.08 14.23
N GLU A 89 -25.61 -42.38 15.34
CA GLU A 89 -25.42 -40.92 15.33
C GLU A 89 -23.99 -40.53 14.96
N GLU A 90 -23.00 -41.28 15.43
CA GLU A 90 -21.58 -41.00 15.22
C GLU A 90 -21.17 -41.11 13.75
N TYR A 91 -21.75 -42.06 13.01
CA TYR A 91 -21.45 -42.23 11.58
C TYR A 91 -22.07 -41.12 10.71
N SER A 92 -23.23 -40.58 11.10
CA SER A 92 -23.91 -39.49 10.38
C SER A 92 -23.13 -38.16 10.46
N GLY A 93 -22.45 -37.92 11.57
CA GLY A 93 -21.65 -36.71 11.82
C GLY A 93 -20.38 -36.62 10.96
N LEU A 94 -19.88 -37.76 10.46
CA LEU A 94 -18.67 -37.83 9.63
C LEU A 94 -18.86 -37.28 8.20
N TYR A 95 -20.11 -37.19 7.74
CA TYR A 95 -20.47 -36.64 6.42
C TYR A 95 -20.95 -35.19 6.49
N ALA A 96 -21.55 -34.78 7.61
CA ALA A 96 -22.05 -33.42 7.80
C ALA A 96 -20.97 -32.34 7.70
N LYS A 97 -19.72 -32.66 8.04
CA LYS A 97 -18.60 -31.69 8.01
C LYS A 97 -17.85 -31.61 6.68
N ARG A 98 -18.11 -32.51 5.73
CA ARG A 98 -17.40 -32.57 4.43
C ARG A 98 -18.28 -32.27 3.22
N SER A 99 -19.59 -32.45 3.36
CA SER A 99 -20.58 -32.15 2.33
C SER A 99 -21.56 -31.13 2.90
N GLY A 100 -21.65 -29.93 2.31
CA GLY A 100 -22.67 -28.93 2.66
C GLY A 100 -24.11 -29.35 2.35
N LYS A 101 -24.32 -30.63 2.01
CA LYS A 101 -25.61 -31.24 1.68
C LYS A 101 -25.97 -32.20 2.80
N SER A 102 -27.21 -32.14 3.27
CA SER A 102 -27.67 -33.00 4.37
C SER A 102 -27.57 -34.47 3.99
N LEU A 103 -27.41 -35.36 4.97
CA LEU A 103 -27.31 -36.80 4.74
C LEU A 103 -28.52 -37.34 3.94
N GLN A 104 -29.71 -36.79 4.18
CA GLN A 104 -30.93 -37.12 3.45
C GLN A 104 -30.88 -36.67 1.97
N GLN A 105 -30.26 -35.52 1.67
CA GLN A 105 -30.00 -35.10 0.30
C GLN A 105 -28.96 -36.00 -0.40
N ILE A 106 -27.95 -36.47 0.34
CA ILE A 106 -26.94 -37.39 -0.19
C ILE A 106 -27.59 -38.73 -0.55
N TYR A 107 -28.36 -39.33 0.34
CA TYR A 107 -29.10 -40.57 0.06
C TYR A 107 -30.11 -40.41 -1.08
N GLY A 108 -30.85 -39.29 -1.11
CA GLY A 108 -31.76 -39.00 -2.23
C GLY A 108 -31.03 -38.84 -3.58
N HIS A 109 -29.84 -38.25 -3.59
CA HIS A 109 -29.02 -38.19 -4.81
C HIS A 109 -28.49 -39.57 -5.21
N ILE A 110 -28.06 -40.39 -4.25
CA ILE A 110 -27.57 -41.75 -4.52
C ILE A 110 -28.69 -42.63 -5.07
N ASP A 111 -29.90 -42.53 -4.51
CA ASP A 111 -31.08 -43.27 -4.96
C ASP A 111 -31.52 -42.85 -6.38
N ARG A 112 -31.45 -41.55 -6.68
CA ARG A 112 -31.65 -41.02 -8.04
C ARG A 112 -30.59 -41.51 -9.03
N LEU A 113 -29.32 -41.58 -8.63
CA LEU A 113 -28.26 -42.18 -9.45
C LEU A 113 -28.49 -43.68 -9.71
N GLY A 114 -28.96 -44.42 -8.72
CA GLY A 114 -29.20 -45.86 -8.82
C GLY A 114 -30.44 -46.23 -9.64
N SER A 115 -31.45 -45.36 -9.65
CA SER A 115 -32.71 -45.56 -10.40
C SER A 115 -32.62 -45.15 -11.88
N GLY A 116 -31.50 -44.57 -12.33
CA GLY A 116 -31.32 -44.15 -13.73
C GLY A 116 -32.20 -42.96 -14.16
N GLU A 117 -32.90 -42.32 -13.21
CA GLU A 117 -33.81 -41.18 -13.44
C GLU A 117 -33.06 -39.84 -13.56
N VAL A 118 -31.75 -39.82 -13.27
CA VAL A 118 -30.88 -38.67 -13.60
C VAL A 118 -30.42 -38.87 -15.02
N GLY A 119 -30.86 -38.01 -15.94
CA GLY A 119 -30.45 -38.03 -17.35
C GLY A 119 -28.93 -38.07 -17.57
N SER A 120 -28.52 -38.10 -18.85
CA SER A 120 -27.12 -38.25 -19.26
C SER A 120 -26.15 -37.46 -18.39
N LEU A 121 -24.98 -38.06 -18.11
CA LEU A 121 -23.87 -37.39 -17.42
C LEU A 121 -23.54 -36.02 -18.04
N LEU A 122 -23.80 -35.84 -19.33
CA LEU A 122 -23.62 -34.56 -20.02
C LEU A 122 -24.65 -33.50 -19.58
N GLU A 123 -25.92 -33.87 -19.43
CA GLU A 123 -27.04 -33.01 -18.99
C GLU A 123 -26.82 -32.51 -17.54
N ARG A 124 -26.36 -33.42 -16.67
CA ARG A 124 -26.08 -33.12 -15.25
C ARG A 124 -24.88 -32.19 -15.07
N TYR A 125 -23.98 -32.13 -16.06
CA TYR A 125 -22.79 -31.28 -16.04
C TYR A 125 -22.89 -30.13 -17.04
N ALA A 126 -24.00 -29.96 -17.75
CA ALA A 126 -24.23 -28.85 -18.67
C ALA A 126 -24.14 -27.48 -17.98
N ASP A 127 -24.42 -27.43 -16.67
CA ASP A 127 -24.26 -26.23 -15.84
C ASP A 127 -22.81 -25.99 -15.37
N ARG A 128 -21.95 -27.02 -15.43
CA ARG A 128 -20.52 -26.93 -15.07
C ARG A 128 -19.63 -26.67 -16.29
N PHE A 129 -20.04 -27.17 -17.44
CA PHE A 129 -19.48 -26.78 -18.73
C PHE A 129 -20.36 -25.65 -19.25
N GLY A 130 -20.01 -24.40 -18.89
CA GLY A 130 -20.81 -23.19 -19.10
C GLY A 130 -21.75 -23.19 -20.30
N HIS A 131 -22.84 -22.43 -20.16
CA HIS A 131 -23.97 -22.38 -21.09
C HIS A 131 -23.51 -22.44 -22.56
N GLU A 132 -24.27 -23.08 -23.46
CA GLU A 132 -23.94 -23.10 -24.89
C GLU A 132 -23.64 -21.68 -25.42
N LEU A 133 -24.43 -20.71 -24.97
CA LEU A 133 -24.21 -19.29 -25.19
C LEU A 133 -22.84 -18.78 -24.69
N ASP A 134 -22.39 -19.19 -23.50
CA ASP A 134 -21.07 -18.79 -22.98
C ASP A 134 -19.93 -19.37 -23.81
N ARG A 135 -20.10 -20.59 -24.35
CA ARG A 135 -19.11 -21.18 -25.27
C ARG A 135 -19.04 -20.40 -26.57
N ASP A 136 -20.19 -20.06 -27.13
CA ASP A 136 -20.28 -19.25 -28.35
C ASP A 136 -19.70 -17.85 -28.13
N ILE A 137 -19.98 -17.24 -26.97
CA ILE A 137 -19.40 -15.95 -26.58
C ILE A 137 -17.88 -16.05 -26.45
N ILE A 138 -17.33 -17.13 -25.89
CA ILE A 138 -15.88 -17.32 -25.78
C ILE A 138 -15.23 -17.44 -27.16
N VAL A 139 -15.85 -18.17 -28.09
CA VAL A 139 -15.37 -18.29 -29.47
C VAL A 139 -15.44 -16.94 -30.17
N MET A 140 -16.58 -16.24 -30.11
CA MET A 140 -16.72 -14.90 -30.70
C MET A 140 -15.69 -13.92 -30.14
N ARG A 141 -15.49 -13.86 -28.81
CA ARG A 141 -14.48 -12.99 -28.19
C ARG A 141 -13.03 -13.37 -28.55
N LYS A 142 -12.79 -14.64 -28.87
CA LYS A 142 -11.48 -15.10 -29.35
C LYS A 142 -11.27 -14.68 -30.80
N ASP A 143 -12.29 -14.82 -31.63
CA ASP A 143 -12.28 -14.44 -33.04
C ASP A 143 -12.11 -12.92 -33.18
N GLU A 144 -12.87 -12.12 -32.43
CA GLU A 144 -12.73 -10.66 -32.36
C GLU A 144 -11.31 -10.21 -31.96
N ARG A 145 -10.69 -10.91 -31.00
CA ARG A 145 -9.30 -10.63 -30.62
C ARG A 145 -8.32 -11.00 -31.72
N SER A 146 -8.55 -12.12 -32.40
CA SER A 146 -7.69 -12.55 -33.51
C SER A 146 -7.82 -11.63 -34.73
N GLU A 147 -9.01 -11.13 -35.02
CA GLU A 147 -9.28 -10.19 -36.10
C GLU A 147 -8.61 -8.84 -35.82
N LYS A 148 -8.73 -8.31 -34.60
CA LYS A 148 -7.99 -7.10 -34.18
C LYS A 148 -6.48 -7.28 -34.28
N LEU A 149 -5.95 -8.44 -33.87
CA LEU A 149 -4.52 -8.74 -34.02
C LEU A 149 -4.09 -8.83 -35.49
N ALA A 150 -4.94 -9.39 -36.36
CA ALA A 150 -4.69 -9.42 -37.79
C ALA A 150 -4.74 -8.02 -38.41
N GLU A 151 -5.69 -7.18 -38.01
CA GLU A 151 -5.80 -5.77 -38.42
C GLU A 151 -4.56 -4.97 -38.01
N LEU A 152 -4.07 -5.14 -36.77
CA LEU A 152 -2.81 -4.52 -36.33
C LEU A 152 -1.60 -5.01 -37.11
N ARG A 153 -1.59 -6.29 -37.52
CA ARG A 153 -0.48 -6.88 -38.29
C ARG A 153 -0.48 -6.42 -39.76
N ASP A 154 -1.65 -6.29 -40.35
CA ASP A 154 -1.83 -5.94 -41.75
C ASP A 154 -1.92 -4.41 -41.96
N ALA A 155 -2.04 -3.64 -40.87
CA ALA A 155 -1.90 -2.19 -40.91
C ALA A 155 -0.48 -1.81 -41.38
N PRO A 156 -0.36 -0.88 -42.34
CA PRO A 156 0.93 -0.42 -42.82
C PRO A 156 1.72 0.24 -41.67
N THR A 157 2.88 -0.32 -41.35
CA THR A 157 3.79 0.26 -40.37
C THR A 157 4.33 1.59 -40.91
N VAL A 158 4.04 2.68 -40.21
CA VAL A 158 4.67 3.98 -40.48
C VAL A 158 6.00 3.99 -39.75
N GLU A 159 7.08 3.72 -40.47
CA GLU A 159 8.42 4.03 -40.00
C GLU A 159 8.59 5.54 -40.02
N LEU A 160 8.71 6.15 -38.84
CA LEU A 160 9.17 7.53 -38.71
C LEU A 160 10.61 7.53 -39.21
N VAL A 161 10.87 8.22 -40.32
CA VAL A 161 12.24 8.50 -40.77
C VAL A 161 12.87 9.39 -39.70
N GLU A 162 13.60 8.76 -38.80
CA GLU A 162 14.51 9.42 -37.87
C GLU A 162 15.55 10.17 -38.72
N ASP A 163 15.58 11.49 -38.58
CA ASP A 163 16.56 12.32 -39.23
C ASP A 163 17.95 11.84 -38.76
N SER A 164 18.87 11.55 -39.69
CA SER A 164 20.19 10.93 -39.44
C SER A 164 21.18 11.87 -38.74
N SER A 165 20.68 12.71 -37.85
CA SER A 165 21.36 13.80 -37.16
C SER A 165 21.51 13.53 -35.66
N THR A 166 20.92 12.44 -35.15
CA THR A 166 21.28 11.89 -33.84
C THR A 166 22.66 11.21 -33.98
N PRO A 167 23.67 11.59 -33.17
CA PRO A 167 24.93 10.89 -33.18
C PRO A 167 24.66 9.44 -32.74
N GLU A 168 24.77 8.49 -33.66
CA GLU A 168 24.68 7.08 -33.32
C GLU A 168 25.85 6.75 -32.39
N ILE A 169 25.52 6.46 -31.13
CA ILE A 169 26.44 5.91 -30.15
C ILE A 169 26.95 4.59 -30.72
N SER A 170 28.26 4.45 -30.84
CA SER A 170 28.85 3.22 -31.39
C SER A 170 28.51 2.01 -30.50
N ASP A 171 28.45 0.82 -31.09
CA ASP A 171 28.18 -0.42 -30.33
C ASP A 171 29.17 -0.60 -29.17
N ASP A 172 30.44 -0.22 -29.36
CA ASP A 172 31.48 -0.27 -28.33
C ASP A 172 31.19 0.69 -27.15
N GLU A 173 30.70 1.90 -27.43
CA GLU A 173 30.30 2.87 -26.39
C GLU A 173 29.04 2.40 -25.65
N ASN A 174 28.11 1.76 -26.38
CA ASN A 174 26.89 1.22 -25.82
C ASN A 174 27.19 0.08 -24.83
N ASP A 175 28.13 -0.81 -25.16
CA ASP A 175 28.59 -1.88 -24.27
C ASP A 175 29.36 -1.33 -23.06
N ALA A 176 30.19 -0.30 -23.24
CA ALA A 176 30.86 0.38 -22.12
C ALA A 176 29.85 1.01 -21.14
N LEU A 177 28.80 1.66 -21.64
CA LEU A 177 27.72 2.22 -20.82
C LEU A 177 26.92 1.15 -20.09
N ARG A 178 26.73 -0.03 -20.70
CA ARG A 178 26.09 -1.17 -20.01
C ARG A 178 26.96 -1.70 -18.88
N ASP A 179 28.26 -1.81 -19.09
CA ASP A 179 29.20 -2.24 -18.04
C ASP A 179 29.20 -1.24 -16.88
N GLU A 180 29.26 0.06 -17.18
CA GLU A 180 29.16 1.14 -16.18
C GLU A 180 27.84 1.08 -15.41
N LEU A 181 26.72 0.87 -16.11
CA LEU A 181 25.41 0.70 -15.50
C LEU A 181 25.38 -0.47 -14.52
N THR A 182 26.01 -1.61 -14.86
CA THR A 182 26.06 -2.76 -13.95
C THR A 182 26.89 -2.48 -12.70
N LEU A 183 27.97 -1.71 -12.82
CA LEU A 183 28.79 -1.28 -11.69
C LEU A 183 27.97 -0.42 -10.73
N VAL A 184 27.32 0.63 -11.26
CA VAL A 184 26.47 1.55 -10.49
C VAL A 184 25.32 0.80 -9.82
N GLU A 185 24.66 -0.14 -10.51
CA GLU A 185 23.58 -0.94 -9.93
C GLU A 185 24.05 -1.87 -8.80
N ASN A 186 25.26 -2.42 -8.89
CA ASN A 186 25.86 -3.24 -7.83
C ASN A 186 26.20 -2.39 -6.60
N GLU A 187 26.75 -1.19 -6.80
CA GLU A 187 27.02 -0.25 -5.72
C GLU A 187 25.75 0.22 -5.03
N LEU A 188 24.72 0.60 -5.80
CA LEU A 188 23.40 0.94 -5.26
C LEU A 188 22.80 -0.21 -4.44
N ARG A 189 22.94 -1.46 -4.88
CA ARG A 189 22.44 -2.62 -4.12
C ARG A 189 23.18 -2.78 -2.78
N LYS A 190 24.50 -2.64 -2.78
CA LYS A 190 25.33 -2.71 -1.56
C LYS A 190 25.01 -1.55 -0.62
N LEU A 191 24.96 -0.33 -1.13
CA LEU A 191 24.73 0.88 -0.33
C LEU A 191 23.31 0.93 0.22
N LYS A 192 22.31 0.50 -0.57
CA LYS A 192 20.92 0.35 -0.10
C LYS A 192 20.82 -0.67 1.04
N ALA A 193 21.53 -1.80 0.96
CA ALA A 193 21.56 -2.78 2.05
C ALA A 193 22.17 -2.18 3.33
N GLN A 194 23.26 -1.43 3.22
CA GLN A 194 23.88 -0.73 4.36
C GLN A 194 22.97 0.36 4.93
N TYR A 195 22.32 1.16 4.08
CA TYR A 195 21.35 2.17 4.50
C TYR A 195 20.18 1.56 5.28
N GLN A 196 19.66 0.41 4.84
CA GLN A 196 18.60 -0.30 5.58
C GLN A 196 19.09 -0.83 6.93
N SER A 197 20.32 -1.35 7.01
CA SER A 197 20.92 -1.74 8.29
C SER A 197 21.03 -0.54 9.23
N ALA A 198 21.64 0.55 8.78
CA ALA A 198 21.78 1.79 9.55
C ALA A 198 20.42 2.37 9.98
N LYS A 199 19.39 2.24 9.13
CA LYS A 199 18.01 2.63 9.45
C LYS A 199 17.42 1.77 10.56
N ASN A 200 17.66 0.47 10.54
CA ASN A 200 17.21 -0.46 11.58
C ASN A 200 17.97 -0.25 12.91
N ASP A 201 19.26 0.06 12.81
CA ASP A 201 20.15 0.33 13.96
C ASP A 201 19.94 1.75 14.53
N GLY A 202 19.17 2.60 13.84
CA GLY A 202 18.87 3.98 14.25
C GLY A 202 20.07 4.93 14.15
N ASP A 203 21.10 4.57 13.40
CA ASP A 203 22.33 5.34 13.27
C ASP A 203 22.13 6.52 12.30
N LYS A 204 21.77 7.67 12.86
CA LYS A 204 21.47 8.89 12.11
C LYS A 204 22.70 9.50 11.44
N GLU A 205 23.91 9.21 11.93
CA GLU A 205 25.15 9.79 11.38
C GLU A 205 25.50 9.12 10.05
N THR A 206 25.46 7.78 10.01
CA THR A 206 25.68 7.02 8.78
C THR A 206 24.57 7.23 7.76
N LEU A 207 23.32 7.40 8.18
CA LEU A 207 22.22 7.75 7.27
C LEU A 207 22.42 9.13 6.62
N ARG A 208 22.93 10.11 7.35
CA ARG A 208 23.22 11.46 6.82
C ARG A 208 24.35 11.44 5.80
N SER A 209 25.39 10.64 6.02
CA SER A 209 26.50 10.53 5.07
C SER A 209 26.16 9.69 3.84
N MET A 210 25.30 8.68 3.96
CA MET A 210 24.95 7.78 2.85
C MET A 210 23.92 8.37 1.87
N ARG A 211 23.02 9.25 2.32
CA ARG A 211 22.00 9.88 1.45
C ARG A 211 22.58 10.57 0.22
N PRO A 212 23.52 11.53 0.33
CA PRO A 212 24.04 12.22 -0.85
C PRO A 212 24.77 11.26 -1.81
N HIS A 213 25.43 10.24 -1.28
CA HIS A 213 26.12 9.25 -2.11
C HIS A 213 25.14 8.36 -2.88
N LEU A 214 24.05 7.93 -2.24
CA LEU A 214 23.01 7.13 -2.88
C LEU A 214 22.29 7.94 -3.97
N GLU A 215 22.01 9.21 -3.70
CA GLU A 215 21.40 10.11 -4.66
C GLU A 215 22.28 10.35 -5.90
N SER A 216 23.58 10.56 -5.69
CA SER A 216 24.55 10.66 -6.78
C SER A 216 24.54 9.43 -7.69
N LEU A 217 24.59 8.22 -7.11
CA LEU A 217 24.55 6.97 -7.89
C LEU A 217 23.19 6.75 -8.58
N MET A 218 22.09 7.22 -7.99
CA MET A 218 20.78 7.16 -8.63
C MET A 218 20.67 8.11 -9.81
N ALA A 219 21.26 9.30 -9.72
CA ALA A 219 21.35 10.26 -10.83
C ALA A 219 22.18 9.70 -11.99
N GLU A 220 23.37 9.16 -11.69
CA GLU A 220 24.24 8.51 -12.68
C GLU A 220 23.53 7.33 -13.38
N ARG A 221 22.85 6.47 -12.61
CA ARG A 221 22.05 5.37 -13.17
C ARG A 221 20.95 5.88 -14.11
N LYS A 222 20.28 6.99 -13.74
CA LYS A 222 19.20 7.57 -14.56
C LYS A 222 19.77 8.12 -15.86
N GLU A 223 20.89 8.84 -15.79
CA GLU A 223 21.61 9.39 -16.92
C GLU A 223 22.05 8.29 -17.90
N ILE A 224 22.75 7.25 -17.42
CA ILE A 224 23.21 6.14 -18.27
C ILE A 224 22.02 5.43 -18.94
N LYS A 225 20.89 5.27 -18.23
CA LYS A 225 19.68 4.68 -18.83
C LYS A 225 19.02 5.56 -19.86
N SER A 226 19.01 6.87 -19.65
CA SER A 226 18.46 7.84 -20.59
C SER A 226 19.30 7.87 -21.87
N ILE A 227 20.64 7.79 -21.75
CA ILE A 227 21.57 7.63 -22.88
C ILE A 227 21.33 6.30 -23.61
N LEU A 228 21.23 5.18 -22.87
CA LEU A 228 21.04 3.86 -23.46
C LEU A 228 19.66 3.70 -24.15
N SER A 229 18.66 4.47 -23.72
CA SER A 229 17.31 4.50 -24.31
C SER A 229 17.19 5.48 -25.47
N GLY A 230 18.24 6.27 -25.77
CA GLY A 230 18.21 7.30 -26.81
C GLY A 230 17.43 8.58 -26.44
N GLU A 231 17.09 8.77 -25.16
CA GLU A 231 16.36 9.96 -24.67
C GLU A 231 17.31 11.16 -24.47
N THR A 232 18.59 10.90 -24.16
CA THR A 232 19.64 11.92 -24.02
C THR A 232 20.87 11.55 -24.82
N SER A 233 21.44 12.49 -25.58
CA SER A 233 22.71 12.24 -26.29
C SER A 233 23.90 12.30 -25.34
N ILE A 234 24.99 11.59 -25.65
CA ILE A 234 26.24 11.62 -24.86
C ILE A 234 26.77 13.05 -24.76
N ASP A 235 26.70 13.84 -25.84
CA ASP A 235 27.13 15.24 -25.83
C ASP A 235 26.31 16.11 -24.85
N ASP A 236 25.00 15.88 -24.76
CA ASP A 236 24.12 16.57 -23.81
C ASP A 236 24.42 16.15 -22.37
N ALA A 237 24.73 14.88 -22.14
CA ALA A 237 25.14 14.36 -20.84
C ALA A 237 26.47 14.97 -20.36
N VAL A 238 27.45 15.10 -21.26
CA VAL A 238 28.75 15.74 -20.97
C VAL A 238 28.60 17.26 -20.78
N ALA A 239 27.69 17.89 -21.51
CA ALA A 239 27.33 19.30 -21.32
C ALA A 239 26.63 19.53 -19.97
N ALA A 240 25.70 18.65 -19.58
CA ALA A 240 25.03 18.68 -18.27
C ALA A 240 26.00 18.49 -17.10
N LYS A 241 27.06 17.70 -17.27
CA LYS A 241 28.13 17.56 -16.26
C LYS A 241 29.05 18.78 -16.15
N SER A 242 29.10 19.65 -17.17
CA SER A 242 29.97 20.83 -17.21
C SER A 242 29.25 22.16 -16.98
N SER A 243 27.92 22.15 -17.01
CA SER A 243 27.07 23.30 -16.66
C SER A 243 26.34 23.04 -15.34
N PRO A 244 26.54 23.87 -14.30
CA PRO A 244 25.59 23.89 -13.19
C PRO A 244 24.27 24.42 -13.74
N ILE A 245 23.20 23.63 -13.61
CA ILE A 245 21.76 23.99 -13.50
C ILE A 245 20.85 23.17 -14.45
N GLU A 246 19.82 22.63 -13.79
CA GLU A 246 18.52 22.14 -14.29
C GLU A 246 18.48 20.85 -15.10
N GLN A 247 18.29 19.74 -14.37
CA GLN A 247 17.54 18.60 -14.89
C GLN A 247 16.41 18.26 -13.92
N THR A 248 15.21 18.47 -14.43
CA THR A 248 13.93 18.33 -13.73
C THR A 248 13.52 16.85 -13.55
N VAL A 249 12.68 16.65 -12.53
CA VAL A 249 11.82 15.49 -12.22
C VAL A 249 12.43 14.37 -11.34
N SER A 250 12.16 14.59 -10.04
CA SER A 250 11.63 13.68 -9.00
C SER A 250 12.58 12.72 -8.28
N THR A 251 13.10 13.14 -7.11
CA THR A 251 12.58 12.83 -5.75
C THR A 251 13.62 13.17 -4.68
N ALA A 252 14.04 14.42 -4.61
CA ALA A 252 14.62 14.99 -3.41
C ALA A 252 14.12 16.43 -3.30
N GLU A 253 13.61 16.78 -2.13
CA GLU A 253 13.42 18.19 -1.79
C GLU A 253 14.80 18.82 -1.82
N THR A 254 15.03 19.67 -2.81
CA THR A 254 16.27 20.42 -2.89
C THR A 254 16.30 21.44 -1.75
N ALA A 255 17.50 21.90 -1.39
CA ALA A 255 17.63 22.98 -0.41
C ALA A 255 16.80 24.22 -0.82
N GLU A 256 16.77 24.49 -2.13
CA GLU A 256 15.98 25.56 -2.75
C GLU A 256 14.48 25.38 -2.49
N ASP A 257 13.93 24.16 -2.65
CA ASP A 257 12.51 23.88 -2.40
C ASP A 257 12.13 24.14 -0.92
N SER A 258 13.05 23.83 0.00
CA SER A 258 12.83 24.06 1.43
C SER A 258 12.89 25.54 1.81
N GLU A 259 13.79 26.30 1.19
CA GLU A 259 13.83 27.77 1.34
C GLU A 259 12.57 28.42 0.77
N LEU A 260 12.12 27.96 -0.39
CA LEU A 260 10.90 28.44 -1.06
C LEU A 260 9.67 28.14 -0.19
N PHE A 261 9.55 26.93 0.36
CA PHE A 261 8.48 26.58 1.29
C PHE A 261 8.47 27.44 2.56
N THR A 262 9.64 27.82 3.09
CA THR A 262 9.71 28.68 4.29
C THR A 262 9.27 30.11 4.00
N LYS A 263 9.62 30.64 2.81
CA LYS A 263 9.09 31.94 2.35
C LYS A 263 7.58 31.90 2.27
N PHE A 264 7.02 30.82 1.73
CA PHE A 264 5.58 30.62 1.66
C PHE A 264 4.89 30.50 3.00
N VAL A 265 5.44 29.75 3.97
CA VAL A 265 4.87 29.71 5.32
C VAL A 265 4.80 31.11 5.93
N GLY A 266 5.82 31.95 5.71
CA GLY A 266 5.77 33.36 6.14
C GLY A 266 4.69 34.18 5.44
N ILE A 267 4.52 34.01 4.12
CA ILE A 267 3.46 34.67 3.34
C ILE A 267 2.07 34.25 3.83
N VAL A 268 1.89 32.94 4.08
CA VAL A 268 0.64 32.34 4.56
C VAL A 268 0.31 32.85 5.96
N ASP A 269 1.27 32.90 6.87
CA ASP A 269 1.06 33.41 8.23
C ASP A 269 0.63 34.88 8.23
N GLU A 270 1.23 35.72 7.39
CA GLU A 270 0.83 37.12 7.21
C GLU A 270 -0.57 37.23 6.59
N LEU A 271 -0.87 36.40 5.59
CA LEU A 271 -2.12 36.43 4.85
C LEU A 271 -3.30 35.97 5.73
N LEU A 272 -3.17 34.83 6.41
CA LEU A 272 -4.21 34.34 7.32
C LEU A 272 -4.30 35.20 8.58
N GLY A 273 -3.19 35.72 9.10
CA GLY A 273 -3.17 36.53 10.31
C GLY A 273 -3.84 37.89 10.16
N ASN A 274 -3.77 38.51 8.97
CA ASN A 274 -4.27 39.87 8.75
C ASN A 274 -5.63 39.92 8.03
N HIS A 275 -5.96 38.91 7.23
CA HIS A 275 -7.12 38.97 6.32
C HIS A 275 -8.21 37.95 6.59
N LEU A 276 -8.02 37.03 7.55
CA LEU A 276 -9.05 36.07 7.93
C LEU A 276 -9.99 36.66 9.01
N PRO A 277 -11.32 36.56 8.85
CA PRO A 277 -12.29 36.96 9.88
C PRO A 277 -12.12 36.16 11.19
N GLU A 278 -12.28 36.82 12.35
CA GLU A 278 -12.12 36.20 13.68
C GLU A 278 -13.03 34.98 13.90
N ASP A 279 -14.26 35.00 13.36
CA ASP A 279 -15.21 33.88 13.46
C ASP A 279 -14.68 32.61 12.77
N ILE A 280 -14.01 32.78 11.64
CA ILE A 280 -13.43 31.68 10.85
C ILE A 280 -12.13 31.22 11.51
N LEU A 281 -11.32 32.15 12.03
CA LEU A 281 -10.10 31.83 12.77
C LEU A 281 -10.41 31.03 14.05
N SER A 282 -11.44 31.42 14.81
CA SER A 282 -11.90 30.66 16.00
C SER A 282 -12.34 29.25 15.62
N THR A 283 -13.11 29.12 14.53
CA THR A 283 -13.58 27.82 14.03
C THR A 283 -12.39 26.96 13.58
N PHE A 284 -11.40 27.56 12.93
CA PHE A 284 -10.19 26.87 12.50
C PHE A 284 -9.33 26.42 13.69
N MET A 285 -9.13 27.27 14.70
CA MET A 285 -8.36 26.91 15.91
C MET A 285 -8.99 25.75 16.71
N GLU A 286 -10.31 25.58 16.62
CA GLU A 286 -11.03 24.44 17.21
C GLU A 286 -10.97 23.17 16.34
N SER A 287 -10.52 23.28 15.09
CA SER A 287 -10.42 22.18 14.15
C SER A 287 -9.14 21.36 14.33
N ASN A 288 -9.18 20.08 13.94
CA ASN A 288 -8.00 19.21 13.93
C ASN A 288 -6.93 19.66 12.92
N ASP A 289 -7.31 20.47 11.93
CA ASP A 289 -6.41 20.96 10.88
C ASP A 289 -5.42 22.00 11.44
N PHE A 290 -5.80 22.70 12.52
CA PHE A 290 -4.93 23.68 13.17
C PHE A 290 -3.68 23.05 13.80
N GLU A 291 -3.76 21.82 14.32
CA GLU A 291 -2.59 21.14 14.89
C GLU A 291 -1.55 20.84 13.80
N THR A 292 -2.01 20.34 12.65
CA THR A 292 -1.16 20.10 11.47
C THR A 292 -0.58 21.39 10.93
N TYR A 293 -1.40 22.45 10.85
CA TYR A 293 -0.94 23.79 10.45
C TYR A 293 0.16 24.30 11.38
N ARG A 294 -0.08 24.26 12.69
CA ARG A 294 0.85 24.78 13.71
C ARG A 294 2.19 24.04 13.69
N ASP A 295 2.15 22.72 13.59
CA ASP A 295 3.36 21.90 13.66
C ASP A 295 4.26 22.13 12.43
N VAL A 296 3.68 22.26 11.24
CA VAL A 296 4.42 22.59 10.01
C VAL A 296 4.85 24.06 9.99
N ALA A 297 3.99 24.99 10.42
CA ALA A 297 4.31 26.42 10.47
C ALA A 297 5.43 26.74 11.48
N SER A 298 5.52 26.00 12.58
CA SER A 298 6.55 26.18 13.60
C SER A 298 7.94 25.72 13.13
N ASN A 299 8.00 24.75 12.21
CA ASN A 299 9.26 24.22 11.73
C ASN A 299 9.20 23.78 10.24
N PRO A 300 9.07 24.73 9.30
CA PRO A 300 8.89 24.44 7.88
C PRO A 300 10.08 23.67 7.29
N GLN A 301 11.29 23.91 7.80
CA GLN A 301 12.53 23.29 7.33
C GLN A 301 12.62 21.78 7.64
N SER A 302 11.98 21.30 8.71
CA SER A 302 12.04 19.89 9.12
C SER A 302 10.80 19.09 8.74
N SER A 303 9.77 19.74 8.20
CA SER A 303 8.54 19.10 7.76
C SER A 303 8.79 18.19 6.56
N SER A 304 8.13 17.04 6.54
CA SER A 304 8.19 16.10 5.43
C SER A 304 7.28 16.55 4.27
N LYS A 305 7.57 16.11 3.05
CA LYS A 305 6.72 16.39 1.88
C LYS A 305 5.23 16.11 2.10
N GLU A 306 4.89 15.03 2.81
CA GLU A 306 3.48 14.68 3.08
C GLU A 306 2.83 15.69 4.03
N GLU A 307 3.55 16.14 5.06
CA GLU A 307 3.09 17.21 5.96
C GLU A 307 2.99 18.57 5.23
N ARG A 308 3.92 18.89 4.33
CA ARG A 308 3.89 20.10 3.49
C ARG A 308 2.69 20.10 2.53
N THR A 309 2.35 18.94 1.98
CA THR A 309 1.16 18.74 1.12
C THR A 309 -0.13 18.94 1.92
N ALA A 310 -0.21 18.32 3.10
CA ALA A 310 -1.35 18.51 4.00
C ALA A 310 -1.50 19.98 4.44
N PHE A 311 -0.39 20.64 4.77
CA PHE A 311 -0.36 22.06 5.09
C PHE A 311 -0.87 22.92 3.93
N PHE A 312 -0.42 22.66 2.70
CA PHE A 312 -0.88 23.40 1.52
C PHE A 312 -2.40 23.26 1.31
N ALA A 313 -2.94 22.04 1.44
CA ALA A 313 -4.39 21.81 1.32
C ALA A 313 -5.21 22.55 2.39
N ILE A 314 -4.70 22.59 3.63
CA ILE A 314 -5.33 23.35 4.72
C ILE A 314 -5.32 24.84 4.40
N VAL A 315 -4.17 25.36 3.94
CA VAL A 315 -3.99 26.76 3.58
C VAL A 315 -4.90 27.16 2.42
N ASP A 316 -4.96 26.37 1.34
CA ASP A 316 -5.85 26.61 0.20
C ASP A 316 -7.32 26.69 0.60
N SER A 317 -7.78 25.77 1.45
CA SER A 317 -9.12 25.81 2.04
C SER A 317 -9.39 27.11 2.79
N GLN A 318 -8.42 27.59 3.60
CA GLN A 318 -8.58 28.86 4.32
C GLN A 318 -8.50 30.09 3.42
N LEU A 319 -7.68 30.06 2.36
CA LEU A 319 -7.68 31.13 1.37
C LEU A 319 -9.04 31.27 0.70
N GLY A 320 -9.73 30.15 0.43
CA GLY A 320 -11.10 30.14 -0.11
C GLY A 320 -12.16 30.76 0.81
N ASN A 321 -11.85 30.88 2.12
CA ASN A 321 -12.74 31.49 3.11
C ASN A 321 -12.48 33.00 3.30
N MET A 322 -11.50 33.58 2.59
CA MET A 322 -11.19 35.01 2.66
C MET A 322 -12.13 35.85 1.79
N PRO A 323 -12.32 37.15 2.11
CA PRO A 323 -13.10 38.04 1.26
C PRO A 323 -12.42 38.25 -0.11
N ASP A 324 -13.22 38.32 -1.18
CA ASP A 324 -12.76 38.50 -2.57
C ASP A 324 -11.79 39.67 -2.76
N SER A 325 -11.94 40.74 -1.97
CA SER A 325 -11.04 41.89 -1.99
C SER A 325 -9.63 41.57 -1.50
N ALA A 326 -9.49 40.69 -0.50
CA ALA A 326 -8.18 40.27 0.01
C ALA A 326 -7.50 39.31 -0.99
N ILE A 327 -8.27 38.37 -1.56
CA ILE A 327 -7.79 37.45 -2.59
C ILE A 327 -7.30 38.22 -3.82
N SER A 328 -8.08 39.21 -4.29
CA SER A 328 -7.70 40.03 -5.45
C SER A 328 -6.42 40.84 -5.21
N ASN A 329 -6.22 41.37 -3.99
CA ASN A 329 -5.00 42.07 -3.63
C ASN A 329 -3.80 41.13 -3.57
N PHE A 330 -3.99 39.91 -3.06
CA PHE A 330 -2.95 38.88 -3.01
C PHE A 330 -2.55 38.41 -4.41
N LEU A 331 -3.51 38.16 -5.31
CA LEU A 331 -3.23 37.79 -6.71
C LEU A 331 -2.43 38.84 -7.49
N GLN A 332 -2.52 40.11 -7.07
CA GLN A 332 -1.77 41.22 -7.67
C GLN A 332 -0.39 41.42 -7.02
N SER A 333 -0.09 40.71 -5.93
CA SER A 333 1.17 40.87 -5.21
C SER A 333 2.25 39.95 -5.78
N GLU A 334 3.51 40.34 -5.58
CA GLU A 334 4.67 39.50 -5.94
C GLU A 334 4.73 38.20 -5.12
N GLN A 335 4.00 38.12 -4.00
CA GLN A 335 3.95 36.92 -3.16
C GLN A 335 3.15 35.78 -3.81
N PHE A 336 2.22 36.10 -4.72
CA PHE A 336 1.44 35.10 -5.44
C PHE A 336 2.31 34.17 -6.29
N ALA A 337 3.40 34.69 -6.88
CA ALA A 337 4.33 33.87 -7.66
C ALA A 337 4.98 32.75 -6.83
N THR A 338 5.25 33.01 -5.54
CA THR A 338 5.79 31.98 -4.63
C THR A 338 4.72 30.95 -4.26
N TYR A 339 3.47 31.39 -4.11
CA TYR A 339 2.32 30.51 -3.85
C TYR A 339 2.04 29.59 -5.03
N GLU A 340 2.05 30.10 -6.27
CA GLU A 340 1.82 29.33 -7.50
C GLU A 340 2.88 28.23 -7.69
N GLN A 341 4.16 28.57 -7.50
CA GLN A 341 5.27 27.60 -7.58
C GLN A 341 5.13 26.46 -6.57
N ILE A 342 4.66 26.75 -5.36
CA ILE A 342 4.40 25.71 -4.35
C ILE A 342 3.14 24.92 -4.66
N GLY A 343 2.11 25.57 -5.20
CA GLY A 343 0.93 24.89 -5.72
C GLY A 343 1.32 23.83 -6.75
N GLU A 344 2.19 24.13 -7.70
CA GLU A 344 2.66 23.13 -8.67
C GLU A 344 3.44 21.98 -8.02
N LEU A 345 4.18 22.24 -6.95
CA LEU A 345 5.00 21.23 -6.25
C LEU A 345 4.21 20.30 -5.33
N TYR A 346 3.10 20.80 -4.75
CA TYR A 346 2.36 20.15 -3.66
C TYR A 346 0.84 20.04 -3.90
N SER A 347 0.33 20.33 -5.10
CA SER A 347 -1.10 20.14 -5.48
C SER A 347 -1.49 18.68 -5.71
#